data_AF-A0A976FH51-F1
#
_entry.id   AF-A0A976FH51-F1
#
_cell.length_a   1.000
_cell.length_b   1.000
_cell.length_c   1.000
_cell.angle_alpha   90.00
_cell.angle_beta   90.00
_cell.angle_gamma   90.00
#
_symmetry.space_group_name_H-M   'P 1'
#
loop_
_entity.id
_entity.type
_entity.pdbx_description
1 polymer ?
#
loop_
_entity_poly.entity_id
_entity_poly.type
_entity_poly.pdbx_seq_one_letter_code
_entity_poly.pdbx_strand_id
1 'polypeptide(L)'
;MLLRWATSRRSLVFLSPVTASKNAPPCTTLNHSCHYLNRLTCRSFKSLTPDKPLSVSPTVHGKDLLSLVSRARDSHPLDWSEGVSSVEDVDQWDLMDPHYDLTTAKLTKLFSLFQPNDNGILSYDGFRKGLQYMGISSANEEEFKAFLGLIDNDKSGGITYEEFSLAIQEIKLAQLFSLDFVRSMNREYIKVHGSAAPIARLGSIEYSPDRIRSAYPIEKVEKFMYSQRPNWATVRWINVEGTDPLLMRRLAVRYRLHPLAVEDTLVADLERPKYEHYDEHSSLILQTGHARDLTKALEYQRMYRASFYVRDNEVSPFDSMSQAEIKMRLDDLGMGRIMAPPEQLSLYIMENVVISVQESQSTLWPTLKQRLETSYSKVRHSGSAFLVYSIVDVCVDELSPIVHTYGAKVAMLSRLLHHDPLNFEADRLAKCSKEIKGLKLLAKPLSEMITQLVESNDFEGETLRYFRDVQDHVRVIDETCDRLLDRCRLLLDDFHNARHAQQSEVSYTLTLVATVFLPAQFLTGLYGMNFVNMPELQCENGYMIWWGVVSTIATGTLSYFKFYKKWL
;
A
#
# COMPACT_ATOMS: atom_id res chain seq x y z
N MET A 1 59.70 10.67 35.67
CA MET A 1 58.23 10.74 35.86
C MET A 1 57.60 9.64 35.01
N LEU A 2 56.73 8.74 35.51
CA LEU A 2 55.43 8.94 36.18
C LEU A 2 54.39 9.52 35.19
N LEU A 3 53.22 8.93 34.93
CA LEU A 3 52.56 7.78 35.58
C LEU A 3 51.65 6.96 34.61
N ARG A 4 51.26 5.77 35.08
CA ARG A 4 50.40 4.71 34.48
C ARG A 4 49.09 5.21 33.84
N TRP A 5 48.52 4.43 32.91
CA TRP A 5 47.29 3.64 33.15
C TRP A 5 47.08 2.53 32.10
N ALA A 6 46.08 1.65 32.32
CA ALA A 6 45.84 0.44 31.54
C ALA A 6 44.35 0.01 31.63
N THR A 7 43.80 -0.91 30.82
CA THR A 7 44.44 -1.76 29.79
C THR A 7 43.74 -1.55 28.42
N SER A 8 43.15 -2.46 27.62
CA SER A 8 42.97 -3.92 27.66
C SER A 8 42.77 -4.52 26.25
N ARG A 9 43.57 -5.54 25.90
CA ARG A 9 43.27 -6.53 24.84
C ARG A 9 43.89 -7.88 25.23
N ARG A 10 43.13 -8.97 25.13
CA ARG A 10 43.66 -10.34 25.17
C ARG A 10 43.38 -11.02 23.83
N SER A 11 44.46 -11.35 23.13
CA SER A 11 44.47 -12.21 21.94
C SER A 11 45.76 -13.02 22.01
N LEU A 12 45.64 -14.33 22.17
CA LEU A 12 46.78 -15.26 22.23
C LEU A 12 46.59 -16.31 21.14
N VAL A 13 47.64 -16.54 20.36
CA VAL A 13 47.65 -17.36 19.15
C VAL A 13 48.56 -18.56 19.37
N PHE A 14 48.04 -19.76 19.10
CA PHE A 14 48.78 -21.00 18.80
C PHE A 14 47.80 -21.94 18.06
N LEU A 15 48.18 -22.75 17.06
CA LEU A 15 49.16 -22.62 15.96
C LEU A 15 48.79 -23.73 14.94
N SER A 16 49.01 -23.52 13.64
CA SER A 16 48.73 -24.46 12.53
C SER A 16 49.71 -25.68 12.53
N PRO A 17 49.61 -26.76 11.68
CA PRO A 17 49.26 -26.71 10.24
C PRO A 17 48.52 -27.91 9.56
N VAL A 18 47.88 -27.56 8.43
CA VAL A 18 47.80 -28.23 7.11
C VAL A 18 48.25 -29.71 6.93
N THR A 19 47.34 -30.52 6.36
CA THR A 19 47.62 -31.54 5.31
C THR A 19 46.48 -31.53 4.28
N ALA A 20 46.71 -31.99 3.03
CA ALA A 20 45.80 -31.72 1.90
C ALA A 20 45.63 -32.86 0.87
N SER A 21 44.62 -32.70 -0.02
CA SER A 21 44.28 -33.54 -1.19
C SER A 21 43.54 -34.87 -0.87
N LYS A 22 42.79 -35.53 -1.76
CA LYS A 22 42.85 -35.61 -3.25
C LYS A 22 41.48 -36.01 -3.90
N ASN A 23 41.32 -35.65 -5.18
CA ASN A 23 40.54 -36.33 -6.26
C ASN A 23 38.99 -36.40 -6.29
N ALA A 24 38.49 -36.26 -7.52
CA ALA A 24 37.26 -36.76 -8.17
C ALA A 24 37.66 -37.13 -9.63
N PRO A 25 36.79 -37.50 -10.61
CA PRO A 25 35.35 -37.87 -10.63
C PRO A 25 35.21 -39.31 -11.24
N PRO A 26 34.25 -39.69 -12.14
CA PRO A 26 32.86 -39.28 -12.44
C PRO A 26 31.83 -40.46 -12.45
N CYS A 27 30.52 -40.20 -12.61
CA CYS A 27 29.66 -40.77 -13.69
C CYS A 27 28.13 -40.47 -13.60
N THR A 28 27.57 -39.99 -14.71
CA THR A 28 26.26 -40.28 -15.35
C THR A 28 24.88 -40.19 -14.63
N THR A 29 24.00 -39.41 -15.29
CA THR A 29 22.57 -39.65 -15.67
C THR A 29 21.35 -39.32 -14.78
N LEU A 30 20.43 -38.61 -15.44
CA LEU A 30 18.95 -38.66 -15.41
C LEU A 30 18.11 -37.94 -14.32
N ASN A 31 17.56 -36.79 -14.75
CA ASN A 31 16.14 -36.40 -14.75
C ASN A 31 15.34 -35.97 -13.50
N HIS A 32 14.46 -35.00 -13.79
CA HIS A 32 13.18 -34.61 -13.16
C HIS A 32 13.12 -33.80 -11.85
N SER A 33 12.53 -32.60 -12.01
CA SER A 33 11.34 -32.09 -11.30
C SER A 33 11.28 -32.24 -9.78
N CYS A 34 11.49 -31.13 -9.06
CA CYS A 34 11.32 -31.07 -7.60
C CYS A 34 10.01 -30.37 -7.20
N HIS A 35 8.99 -31.15 -6.80
CA HIS A 35 7.85 -30.63 -6.04
C HIS A 35 8.23 -30.51 -4.55
N TYR A 36 7.89 -29.39 -3.92
CA TYR A 36 7.91 -29.29 -2.45
C TYR A 36 6.67 -29.98 -1.85
N LEU A 37 6.87 -30.74 -0.78
CA LEU A 37 5.82 -31.52 -0.12
C LEU A 37 5.78 -31.27 1.40
N ASN A 38 4.59 -31.48 1.95
CA ASN A 38 4.18 -31.17 3.31
C ASN A 38 5.08 -31.75 4.42
N ARG A 39 5.19 -31.01 5.54
CA ARG A 39 5.52 -31.56 6.85
C ARG A 39 4.29 -31.55 7.75
N LEU A 40 3.56 -32.66 7.78
CA LEU A 40 2.64 -32.99 8.87
C LEU A 40 3.31 -34.01 9.80
N THR A 41 3.07 -33.91 11.11
CA THR A 41 3.62 -34.85 12.09
C THR A 41 2.49 -35.48 12.91
N CYS A 42 2.41 -36.80 12.88
CA CYS A 42 1.36 -37.54 13.58
C CYS A 42 1.61 -37.54 15.10
N ARG A 43 0.54 -37.34 15.89
CA ARG A 43 0.44 -37.82 17.27
C ARG A 43 -0.88 -38.56 17.46
N SER A 44 -0.86 -39.56 18.33
CA SER A 44 -1.87 -40.62 18.38
C SER A 44 -3.07 -40.30 19.27
N PHE A 45 -4.21 -40.91 18.94
CA PHE A 45 -5.40 -40.98 19.78
C PHE A 45 -5.10 -41.43 21.22
N LYS A 46 -5.85 -40.84 22.16
CA LYS A 46 -6.32 -41.47 23.40
C LYS A 46 -7.74 -41.00 23.68
N SER A 47 -8.63 -41.91 24.04
CA SER A 47 -9.99 -41.62 24.49
C SER A 47 -10.03 -41.40 26.01
N LEU A 48 -10.96 -40.55 26.47
CA LEU A 48 -11.56 -40.61 27.81
C LEU A 48 -12.82 -39.72 27.88
N THR A 49 -13.76 -40.19 28.68
CA THR A 49 -15.14 -39.74 28.98
C THR A 49 -15.42 -38.23 29.13
N PRO A 50 -16.66 -37.78 28.89
CA PRO A 50 -17.09 -36.40 29.18
C PRO A 50 -17.33 -36.19 30.68
N ASP A 51 -16.96 -35.01 31.20
CA ASP A 51 -17.68 -34.33 32.30
C ASP A 51 -17.13 -32.91 32.57
N LYS A 52 -17.71 -31.89 31.90
CA LYS A 52 -17.79 -30.50 32.39
C LYS A 52 -18.63 -29.63 31.45
N PRO A 53 -19.52 -28.77 31.96
CA PRO A 53 -20.22 -27.79 31.13
C PRO A 53 -19.26 -26.68 30.66
N LEU A 54 -19.26 -26.43 29.35
CA LEU A 54 -18.59 -25.28 28.72
C LEU A 54 -19.66 -24.42 28.04
N SER A 55 -19.51 -23.10 28.12
CA SER A 55 -20.57 -22.13 27.81
C SER A 55 -20.83 -21.97 26.32
N VAL A 56 -22.09 -22.19 25.91
CA VAL A 56 -22.60 -22.00 24.54
C VAL A 56 -22.70 -20.52 24.18
N SER A 57 -22.32 -20.17 22.94
CA SER A 57 -22.67 -18.89 22.29
C SER A 57 -24.05 -18.99 21.64
N PRO A 58 -24.96 -18.02 21.84
CA PRO A 58 -26.38 -18.20 21.53
C PRO A 58 -26.69 -18.17 20.03
N THR A 59 -27.30 -19.25 19.55
CA THR A 59 -28.09 -19.26 18.32
C THR A 59 -29.44 -18.54 18.53
N VAL A 60 -30.06 -18.09 17.44
CA VAL A 60 -31.25 -17.22 17.50
C VAL A 60 -32.51 -18.04 17.79
N HIS A 61 -33.06 -17.92 19.00
CA HIS A 61 -34.42 -18.38 19.31
C HIS A 61 -35.48 -17.35 18.91
N GLY A 62 -36.63 -17.84 18.46
CA GLY A 62 -37.57 -17.13 17.59
C GLY A 62 -38.15 -15.79 18.06
N LYS A 63 -38.38 -14.91 17.07
CA LYS A 63 -39.45 -13.91 17.05
C LYS A 63 -39.72 -13.40 15.63
N ASP A 64 -40.98 -13.58 15.20
CA ASP A 64 -41.76 -12.82 14.21
C ASP A 64 -41.06 -12.41 12.91
N LEU A 65 -41.36 -13.11 11.83
CA LEU A 65 -40.83 -12.85 10.49
C LEU A 65 -41.36 -11.51 9.92
N LEU A 66 -42.59 -11.11 10.27
CA LEU A 66 -43.08 -9.77 9.91
C LEU A 66 -42.37 -8.68 10.70
N SER A 67 -41.89 -8.96 11.92
CA SER A 67 -41.18 -7.98 12.72
C SER A 67 -39.83 -7.57 12.11
N LEU A 68 -39.14 -8.47 11.39
CA LEU A 68 -37.95 -8.12 10.63
C LEU A 68 -38.25 -7.04 9.58
N VAL A 69 -39.40 -7.13 8.91
CA VAL A 69 -39.79 -6.19 7.83
C VAL A 69 -40.51 -4.94 8.36
N SER A 70 -41.03 -4.96 9.60
CA SER A 70 -41.85 -3.87 10.18
C SER A 70 -41.25 -3.13 11.37
N ARG A 71 -40.14 -3.59 11.99
CA ARG A 71 -39.50 -2.98 13.18
C ARG A 71 -38.81 -1.62 12.96
N ALA A 72 -39.15 -0.90 11.90
CA ALA A 72 -38.87 0.54 11.78
C ALA A 72 -39.56 1.40 12.87
N ARG A 73 -40.37 0.79 13.78
CA ARG A 73 -40.95 1.41 14.98
C ARG A 73 -41.01 0.47 16.20
N ASP A 74 -40.71 1.07 17.35
CA ASP A 74 -41.09 0.71 18.73
C ASP A 74 -40.55 -0.61 19.34
N SER A 75 -40.61 -0.74 20.69
CA SER A 75 -39.59 -1.49 21.46
C SER A 75 -40.05 -2.13 22.80
N HIS A 76 -39.14 -2.92 23.42
CA HIS A 76 -39.24 -3.69 24.70
C HIS A 76 -39.68 -5.20 24.55
N PRO A 77 -39.64 -6.07 25.59
CA PRO A 77 -38.47 -6.96 25.79
C PRO A 77 -38.74 -8.49 26.01
N LEU A 78 -37.64 -9.25 26.19
CA LEU A 78 -37.40 -10.57 26.83
C LEU A 78 -38.58 -11.47 27.31
N ASP A 79 -38.54 -12.79 27.00
CA ASP A 79 -38.02 -13.85 27.92
C ASP A 79 -37.82 -15.20 27.16
N TRP A 80 -37.38 -16.30 27.82
CA TRP A 80 -36.82 -17.53 27.20
C TRP A 80 -37.58 -18.86 27.43
N SER A 81 -37.59 -19.78 26.44
CA SER A 81 -37.74 -21.25 26.65
C SER A 81 -37.41 -22.14 25.42
N GLU A 82 -36.45 -23.07 25.59
CA GLU A 82 -36.26 -24.45 25.04
C GLU A 82 -36.52 -24.87 23.55
N GLY A 83 -35.74 -25.87 23.08
CA GLY A 83 -35.87 -26.62 21.80
C GLY A 83 -34.59 -26.58 20.92
N VAL A 84 -33.71 -27.60 20.83
CA VAL A 84 -33.82 -28.90 20.11
C VAL A 84 -33.98 -28.70 18.58
N SER A 85 -33.17 -29.26 17.66
CA SER A 85 -32.21 -30.38 17.70
C SER A 85 -30.94 -30.19 16.82
N SER A 86 -30.06 -31.20 16.82
CA SER A 86 -28.83 -31.35 16.04
C SER A 86 -28.97 -31.40 14.51
N VAL A 87 -27.94 -30.90 13.82
CA VAL A 87 -27.35 -31.53 12.61
C VAL A 87 -25.83 -31.58 12.83
N GLU A 88 -25.19 -32.68 12.45
CA GLU A 88 -23.74 -32.90 12.62
C GLU A 88 -22.94 -32.44 11.38
N ASP A 89 -21.65 -32.19 11.59
CA ASP A 89 -20.57 -32.03 10.61
C ASP A 89 -20.79 -31.11 9.38
N VAL A 90 -20.29 -29.88 9.49
CA VAL A 90 -19.79 -29.10 8.35
C VAL A 90 -18.38 -28.60 8.68
N ASP A 91 -17.42 -28.92 7.81
CA ASP A 91 -16.00 -28.56 7.98
C ASP A 91 -15.75 -27.05 7.98
N GLN A 92 -14.73 -26.65 8.76
CA GLN A 92 -13.91 -25.43 8.65
C GLN A 92 -14.51 -24.28 7.81
N TRP A 93 -15.40 -23.48 8.40
CA TRP A 93 -15.81 -22.21 7.82
C TRP A 93 -14.90 -21.08 8.32
N ASP A 94 -14.09 -20.58 7.38
CA ASP A 94 -13.13 -19.48 7.57
C ASP A 94 -13.80 -18.14 7.90
N LEU A 95 -12.99 -17.09 8.07
CA LEU A 95 -13.31 -15.82 8.75
C LEU A 95 -14.49 -15.00 8.17
N MET A 96 -15.02 -15.39 7.00
CA MET A 96 -16.15 -14.74 6.32
C MET A 96 -17.46 -15.53 6.51
N ASP A 97 -18.23 -15.12 7.52
CA ASP A 97 -19.52 -15.68 7.94
C ASP A 97 -20.47 -15.94 6.74
N PRO A 98 -20.94 -17.21 6.57
CA PRO A 98 -21.50 -17.78 5.34
C PRO A 98 -22.80 -17.13 4.83
N HIS A 99 -23.45 -16.28 5.62
CA HIS A 99 -24.80 -15.81 5.35
C HIS A 99 -24.89 -14.53 4.52
N TYR A 100 -23.81 -13.80 4.20
CA TYR A 100 -23.90 -12.58 3.37
C TYR A 100 -23.74 -12.81 1.88
N ASP A 101 -23.26 -13.97 1.46
CA ASP A 101 -23.22 -14.36 0.05
C ASP A 101 -24.64 -14.33 -0.55
N LEU A 102 -24.80 -13.46 -1.54
CA LEU A 102 -26.00 -13.24 -2.34
C LEU A 102 -25.64 -13.16 -3.84
N THR A 103 -24.54 -13.78 -4.24
CA THR A 103 -24.20 -14.00 -5.64
C THR A 103 -25.28 -14.82 -6.34
N THR A 104 -25.46 -14.59 -7.63
CA THR A 104 -26.46 -15.25 -8.48
C THR A 104 -26.25 -16.76 -8.49
N ALA A 105 -25.01 -17.23 -8.50
CA ALA A 105 -24.66 -18.65 -8.34
C ALA A 105 -25.13 -19.23 -7.00
N LYS A 106 -24.90 -18.53 -5.87
CA LYS A 106 -25.34 -18.97 -4.54
C LYS A 106 -26.86 -18.95 -4.39
N LEU A 107 -27.52 -17.90 -4.88
CA LEU A 107 -28.98 -17.76 -4.87
C LEU A 107 -29.67 -18.83 -5.75
N THR A 108 -29.14 -19.13 -6.94
CA THR A 108 -29.65 -20.21 -7.80
C THR A 108 -29.53 -21.58 -7.11
N LYS A 109 -28.40 -21.83 -6.43
CA LYS A 109 -28.20 -23.05 -5.63
C LYS A 109 -29.13 -23.12 -4.41
N LEU A 110 -29.42 -22.00 -3.76
CA LEU A 110 -30.42 -21.94 -2.68
C LEU A 110 -31.84 -22.17 -3.20
N PHE A 111 -32.22 -21.56 -4.33
CA PHE A 111 -33.55 -21.71 -4.93
C PHE A 111 -33.86 -23.17 -5.31
N SER A 112 -32.90 -23.86 -5.94
CA SER A 112 -33.07 -25.29 -6.28
C SER A 112 -33.20 -26.20 -5.04
N LEU A 113 -32.56 -25.89 -3.91
CA LEU A 113 -32.75 -26.62 -2.65
C LEU A 113 -34.15 -26.43 -2.05
N PHE A 114 -34.85 -25.35 -2.40
CA PHE A 114 -36.22 -25.07 -1.95
C PHE A 114 -37.28 -25.84 -2.77
N GLN A 115 -36.88 -26.59 -3.81
CA GLN A 115 -37.73 -27.45 -4.65
C GLN A 115 -38.87 -26.69 -5.37
N PRO A 116 -38.54 -25.79 -6.32
CA PRO A 116 -39.51 -25.23 -7.25
C PRO A 116 -40.12 -26.33 -8.15
N ASN A 117 -41.29 -26.06 -8.71
CA ASN A 117 -41.94 -26.95 -9.67
C ASN A 117 -41.27 -26.93 -11.06
N ASP A 118 -41.75 -27.79 -11.98
CA ASP A 118 -41.21 -27.90 -13.34
C ASP A 118 -41.28 -26.59 -14.17
N ASN A 119 -42.10 -25.63 -13.76
CA ASN A 119 -42.20 -24.30 -14.37
C ASN A 119 -41.24 -23.27 -13.75
N GLY A 120 -40.38 -23.67 -12.80
CA GLY A 120 -39.46 -22.80 -12.08
C GLY A 120 -40.11 -21.93 -10.99
N ILE A 121 -41.34 -22.24 -10.57
CA ILE A 121 -42.09 -21.49 -9.57
C ILE A 121 -42.10 -22.25 -8.24
N LEU A 122 -41.77 -21.56 -7.14
CA LEU A 122 -41.74 -22.11 -5.80
C LEU A 122 -43.10 -21.96 -5.11
N SER A 123 -43.59 -23.02 -4.45
CA SER A 123 -44.82 -22.94 -3.65
C SER A 123 -44.57 -22.24 -2.31
N TYR A 124 -45.57 -21.55 -1.76
CA TYR A 124 -45.46 -20.88 -0.45
C TYR A 124 -45.04 -21.82 0.69
N ASP A 125 -45.48 -23.08 0.67
CA ASP A 125 -45.12 -24.11 1.66
C ASP A 125 -43.67 -24.59 1.47
N GLY A 126 -43.21 -24.76 0.23
CA GLY A 126 -41.80 -25.00 -0.09
C GLY A 126 -40.91 -23.84 0.39
N PHE A 127 -41.34 -22.60 0.17
CA PHE A 127 -40.64 -21.41 0.66
C PHE A 127 -40.58 -21.36 2.19
N ARG A 128 -41.68 -21.68 2.88
CA ARG A 128 -41.70 -21.76 4.35
C ARG A 128 -40.71 -22.80 4.88
N LYS A 129 -40.71 -24.00 4.29
CA LYS A 129 -39.83 -25.10 4.68
C LYS A 129 -38.37 -24.74 4.44
N GLY A 130 -38.04 -24.14 3.30
CA GLY A 130 -36.68 -23.67 3.03
C GLY A 130 -36.23 -22.56 3.99
N LEU A 131 -37.10 -21.61 4.35
CA LEU A 131 -36.80 -20.62 5.39
C LEU A 131 -36.58 -21.27 6.77
N GLN A 132 -37.37 -22.28 7.12
CA GLN A 132 -37.15 -23.07 8.35
C GLN A 132 -35.79 -23.81 8.33
N TYR A 133 -35.39 -24.38 7.19
CA TYR A 133 -34.04 -24.97 7.02
C TYR A 133 -32.91 -23.93 7.09
N MET A 134 -33.18 -22.66 6.77
CA MET A 134 -32.27 -21.53 7.02
C MET A 134 -32.34 -20.99 8.46
N GLY A 135 -33.06 -21.65 9.38
CA GLY A 135 -33.22 -21.24 10.77
C GLY A 135 -34.23 -20.11 11.00
N ILE A 136 -35.02 -19.72 9.98
CA ILE A 136 -35.92 -18.57 10.01
C ILE A 136 -37.37 -19.04 10.20
N SER A 137 -37.78 -19.16 11.47
CA SER A 137 -39.09 -19.72 11.85
C SER A 137 -40.21 -18.67 11.91
N SER A 138 -41.15 -18.71 10.96
CA SER A 138 -42.43 -17.99 11.04
C SER A 138 -43.43 -18.72 11.94
N ALA A 139 -43.44 -18.38 13.24
CA ALA A 139 -44.36 -18.93 14.23
C ALA A 139 -45.84 -18.54 13.98
N ASN A 140 -46.09 -17.37 13.37
CA ASN A 140 -47.42 -16.85 13.12
C ASN A 140 -47.82 -16.97 11.63
N GLU A 141 -49.00 -17.53 11.40
CA GLU A 141 -49.53 -17.86 10.06
C GLU A 141 -49.99 -16.62 9.28
N GLU A 142 -50.61 -15.67 9.97
CA GLU A 142 -51.10 -14.43 9.35
C GLU A 142 -49.94 -13.52 8.94
N GLU A 143 -48.89 -13.47 9.76
CA GLU A 143 -47.63 -12.81 9.43
C GLU A 143 -46.95 -13.41 8.21
N PHE A 144 -46.87 -14.75 8.12
CA PHE A 144 -46.27 -15.38 6.97
C PHE A 144 -47.05 -15.07 5.68
N LYS A 145 -48.39 -15.03 5.75
CA LYS A 145 -49.25 -14.60 4.62
C LYS A 145 -49.11 -13.12 4.27
N ALA A 146 -48.97 -12.24 5.26
CA ALA A 146 -48.73 -10.81 5.02
C ALA A 146 -47.33 -10.56 4.43
N PHE A 147 -46.32 -11.35 4.83
CA PHE A 147 -44.98 -11.34 4.25
C PHE A 147 -44.97 -11.88 2.81
N LEU A 148 -45.66 -13.00 2.54
CA LEU A 148 -45.86 -13.51 1.19
C LEU A 148 -46.55 -12.47 0.28
N GLY A 149 -47.57 -11.79 0.78
CA GLY A 149 -48.27 -10.70 0.05
C GLY A 149 -47.46 -9.41 -0.13
N LEU A 150 -46.21 -9.35 0.34
CA LEU A 150 -45.21 -8.32 0.03
C LEU A 150 -44.11 -8.82 -0.93
N ILE A 151 -44.04 -10.14 -1.17
CA ILE A 151 -43.06 -10.82 -2.04
C ILE A 151 -43.69 -11.19 -3.38
N ASP A 152 -44.80 -11.92 -3.35
CA ASP A 152 -45.60 -12.28 -4.53
C ASP A 152 -46.30 -11.00 -5.02
N ASN A 153 -45.61 -10.33 -5.95
CA ASN A 153 -45.94 -8.97 -6.39
C ASN A 153 -46.75 -9.01 -7.69
N ASP A 154 -46.62 -10.08 -8.47
CA ASP A 154 -47.47 -10.35 -9.64
C ASP A 154 -48.79 -11.07 -9.28
N LYS A 155 -48.85 -11.67 -8.08
CA LYS A 155 -49.98 -12.45 -7.52
C LYS A 155 -50.24 -13.75 -8.29
N SER A 156 -49.18 -14.36 -8.80
CA SER A 156 -49.18 -15.64 -9.50
C SER A 156 -49.58 -16.82 -8.60
N GLY A 157 -49.53 -16.68 -7.27
CA GLY A 157 -49.84 -17.75 -6.33
C GLY A 157 -48.64 -18.66 -6.03
N GLY A 158 -47.44 -18.17 -6.31
CA GLY A 158 -46.16 -18.82 -6.07
C GLY A 158 -45.07 -17.76 -5.92
N ILE A 159 -43.81 -18.18 -5.96
CA ILE A 159 -42.66 -17.29 -5.86
C ILE A 159 -41.72 -17.59 -7.02
N THR A 160 -41.46 -16.60 -7.87
CA THR A 160 -40.47 -16.68 -8.94
C THR A 160 -39.03 -16.59 -8.38
N TYR A 161 -38.02 -16.91 -9.20
CA TYR A 161 -36.62 -16.75 -8.80
C TYR A 161 -36.28 -15.30 -8.41
N GLU A 162 -36.82 -14.31 -9.13
CA GLU A 162 -36.57 -12.90 -8.84
C GLU A 162 -37.15 -12.49 -7.48
N GLU A 163 -38.42 -12.85 -7.22
CA GLU A 163 -39.09 -12.57 -5.94
C GLU A 163 -38.42 -13.32 -4.78
N PHE A 164 -37.97 -14.56 -5.00
CA PHE A 164 -37.13 -15.29 -4.05
C PHE A 164 -35.82 -14.54 -3.75
N SER A 165 -35.13 -14.07 -4.79
CA SER A 165 -33.86 -13.34 -4.65
C SER A 165 -34.03 -12.06 -3.83
N LEU A 166 -35.13 -11.32 -4.06
CA LEU A 166 -35.49 -10.11 -3.32
C LEU A 166 -35.91 -10.43 -1.89
N ALA A 167 -36.72 -11.46 -1.68
CA ALA A 167 -37.15 -11.89 -0.34
C ALA A 167 -35.97 -12.27 0.56
N ILE A 168 -35.05 -13.12 0.07
CA ILE A 168 -33.86 -13.53 0.84
C ILE A 168 -32.93 -12.34 1.07
N GLN A 169 -32.83 -11.40 0.13
CA GLN A 169 -32.05 -10.17 0.27
C GLN A 169 -32.62 -9.24 1.35
N GLU A 170 -33.93 -8.98 1.33
CA GLU A 170 -34.61 -8.12 2.33
C GLU A 170 -34.58 -8.75 3.73
N ILE A 171 -34.78 -10.07 3.86
CA ILE A 171 -34.64 -10.80 5.13
C ILE A 171 -33.24 -10.59 5.74
N LYS A 172 -32.18 -10.85 4.95
CA LYS A 172 -30.79 -10.68 5.42
C LYS A 172 -30.47 -9.23 5.76
N LEU A 173 -31.00 -8.28 4.99
CA LEU A 173 -30.80 -6.85 5.25
C LEU A 173 -31.47 -6.42 6.57
N ALA A 174 -32.69 -6.90 6.85
CA ALA A 174 -33.37 -6.69 8.12
C ALA A 174 -32.62 -7.32 9.30
N GLN A 175 -32.10 -8.55 9.14
CA GLN A 175 -31.27 -9.21 10.15
C GLN A 175 -30.05 -8.37 10.51
N LEU A 176 -29.39 -7.74 9.53
CA LEU A 176 -28.26 -6.82 9.72
C LEU A 176 -28.62 -5.49 10.42
N PHE A 177 -29.90 -5.16 10.61
CA PHE A 177 -30.36 -4.04 11.44
C PHE A 177 -30.89 -4.47 12.82
N SER A 178 -31.09 -5.77 13.06
CA SER A 178 -31.57 -6.27 14.36
C SER A 178 -30.55 -6.00 15.49
N LEU A 179 -31.05 -5.49 16.62
CA LEU A 179 -30.21 -5.04 17.75
C LEU A 179 -29.33 -6.16 18.31
N ASP A 180 -29.83 -7.40 18.34
CA ASP A 180 -29.12 -8.52 18.96
C ASP A 180 -28.01 -9.07 18.04
N PHE A 181 -28.20 -9.02 16.71
CA PHE A 181 -27.11 -9.26 15.76
C PHE A 181 -26.03 -8.17 15.82
N VAL A 182 -26.42 -6.90 15.91
CA VAL A 182 -25.46 -5.80 16.08
C VAL A 182 -24.67 -5.95 17.40
N ARG A 183 -25.30 -6.51 18.45
CA ARG A 183 -24.64 -6.83 19.73
C ARG A 183 -23.73 -8.05 19.66
N SER A 184 -24.06 -9.11 18.92
CA SER A 184 -23.20 -10.29 18.78
C SER A 184 -21.94 -9.93 17.99
N MET A 185 -22.09 -9.31 16.81
CA MET A 185 -20.95 -8.94 15.97
C MET A 185 -20.01 -7.97 16.70
N ASN A 186 -20.52 -6.95 17.41
CA ASN A 186 -19.64 -6.05 18.18
C ASN A 186 -18.81 -6.81 19.23
N ARG A 187 -19.39 -7.80 19.92
CA ARG A 187 -18.65 -8.64 20.88
C ARG A 187 -17.60 -9.51 20.21
N GLU A 188 -17.90 -10.06 19.03
CA GLU A 188 -16.96 -10.88 18.24
C GLU A 188 -15.82 -10.05 17.66
N TYR A 189 -16.13 -8.88 17.09
CA TYR A 189 -15.12 -7.95 16.59
C TYR A 189 -14.17 -7.49 17.70
N ILE A 190 -14.69 -7.10 18.87
CA ILE A 190 -13.88 -6.69 20.03
C ILE A 190 -13.01 -7.86 20.55
N LYS A 191 -13.51 -9.10 20.57
CA LYS A 191 -12.72 -10.29 20.97
C LYS A 191 -11.51 -10.53 20.07
N VAL A 192 -11.62 -10.26 18.77
CA VAL A 192 -10.57 -10.52 17.77
C VAL A 192 -9.61 -9.33 17.64
N HIS A 193 -10.13 -8.11 17.60
CA HIS A 193 -9.36 -6.89 17.25
C HIS A 193 -9.03 -5.99 18.44
N GLY A 194 -9.50 -6.29 19.65
CA GLY A 194 -9.09 -5.62 20.89
C GLY A 194 -9.59 -4.17 21.09
N SER A 195 -10.29 -3.60 20.11
CA SER A 195 -10.87 -2.25 20.14
C SER A 195 -12.36 -2.28 19.81
N ALA A 196 -13.09 -1.23 20.17
CA ALA A 196 -14.42 -0.96 19.63
C ALA A 196 -14.37 -0.88 18.09
N ALA A 197 -15.47 -1.28 17.44
CA ALA A 197 -15.57 -1.28 15.99
C ALA A 197 -15.36 0.14 15.40
N PRO A 198 -14.62 0.28 14.28
CA PRO A 198 -14.42 1.56 13.62
C PRO A 198 -15.77 2.10 13.12
N ILE A 199 -16.01 3.40 13.31
CA ILE A 199 -17.26 4.06 12.90
C ILE A 199 -17.05 4.69 11.52
N ALA A 200 -17.51 3.98 10.49
CA ALA A 200 -17.55 4.51 9.13
C ALA A 200 -18.61 5.61 8.96
N ARG A 201 -18.36 6.55 8.06
CA ARG A 201 -19.34 7.55 7.62
C ARG A 201 -19.81 7.24 6.21
N LEU A 202 -21.11 7.00 6.09
CA LEU A 202 -21.81 6.82 4.83
C LEU A 202 -22.24 8.19 4.27
N GLY A 203 -22.00 8.42 2.98
CA GLY A 203 -22.53 9.53 2.22
C GLY A 203 -23.02 9.08 0.85
N SER A 204 -23.79 9.92 0.16
CA SER A 204 -24.19 9.68 -1.22
C SER A 204 -24.34 10.97 -2.01
N ILE A 205 -24.00 10.92 -3.29
CA ILE A 205 -24.21 11.98 -4.27
C ILE A 205 -24.97 11.37 -5.46
N GLU A 206 -26.17 11.87 -5.70
CA GLU A 206 -27.03 11.45 -6.81
C GLU A 206 -27.08 12.59 -7.82
N TYR A 207 -26.81 12.32 -9.09
CA TYR A 207 -26.73 13.37 -10.11
C TYR A 207 -27.24 12.95 -11.49
N SER A 208 -27.62 13.98 -12.26
CA SER A 208 -28.02 13.99 -13.66
C SER A 208 -27.53 15.30 -14.30
N PRO A 209 -27.57 15.47 -15.63
CA PRO A 209 -27.12 16.71 -16.29
C PRO A 209 -27.74 18.00 -15.69
N ASP A 210 -29.03 17.95 -15.35
CA ASP A 210 -29.80 19.06 -14.80
C ASP A 210 -29.66 19.20 -13.26
N ARG A 211 -29.53 18.09 -12.52
CA ARG A 211 -29.77 18.06 -11.07
C ARG A 211 -28.70 17.30 -10.29
N ILE A 212 -28.50 17.70 -9.04
CA ILE A 212 -27.64 17.01 -8.07
C ILE A 212 -28.30 17.02 -6.68
N ARG A 213 -28.05 15.98 -5.91
CA ARG A 213 -28.41 15.86 -4.49
C ARG A 213 -27.25 15.18 -3.75
N SER A 214 -26.61 15.90 -2.84
CA SER A 214 -25.63 15.36 -1.91
C SER A 214 -26.25 15.14 -0.53
N ALA A 215 -25.82 14.09 0.16
CA ALA A 215 -26.17 13.80 1.54
C ALA A 215 -24.94 13.19 2.24
N TYR A 216 -24.35 13.93 3.18
CA TYR A 216 -23.20 13.50 3.98
C TYR A 216 -23.19 14.25 5.32
N PRO A 217 -23.02 13.57 6.47
CA PRO A 217 -23.16 12.12 6.65
C PRO A 217 -24.64 11.69 6.56
N ILE A 218 -24.88 10.41 6.27
CA ILE A 218 -26.22 9.81 6.27
C ILE A 218 -26.50 9.25 7.67
N GLU A 219 -27.24 10.00 8.48
CA GLU A 219 -27.61 9.60 9.85
C GLU A 219 -28.48 8.33 9.89
N LYS A 220 -29.44 8.21 8.95
CA LYS A 220 -30.45 7.15 8.94
C LYS A 220 -30.09 6.06 7.93
N VAL A 221 -28.98 5.37 8.22
CA VAL A 221 -28.39 4.31 7.39
C VAL A 221 -29.42 3.25 6.96
N GLU A 222 -30.26 2.78 7.86
CA GLU A 222 -31.37 1.84 7.59
C GLU A 222 -32.28 2.34 6.46
N LYS A 223 -32.88 3.52 6.63
CA LYS A 223 -33.73 4.16 5.61
C LYS A 223 -32.99 4.41 4.29
N PHE A 224 -31.67 4.62 4.32
CA PHE A 224 -30.88 4.76 3.11
C PHE A 224 -30.67 3.42 2.38
N MET A 225 -30.41 2.32 3.08
CA MET A 225 -30.26 1.00 2.44
C MET A 225 -31.54 0.60 1.70
N TYR A 226 -32.71 0.76 2.32
CA TYR A 226 -34.00 0.53 1.64
C TYR A 226 -34.35 1.58 0.57
N SER A 227 -33.55 2.63 0.37
CA SER A 227 -33.80 3.65 -0.66
C SER A 227 -33.30 3.22 -2.05
N GLN A 228 -34.13 3.41 -3.07
CA GLN A 228 -33.73 3.25 -4.48
C GLN A 228 -33.15 4.56 -5.05
N ARG A 229 -32.30 4.45 -6.08
CA ARG A 229 -31.84 5.59 -6.88
C ARG A 229 -33.07 6.32 -7.46
N PRO A 230 -33.23 7.64 -7.28
CA PRO A 230 -34.34 8.37 -7.88
C PRO A 230 -34.33 8.31 -9.41
N ASN A 231 -35.49 8.17 -10.03
CA ASN A 231 -35.64 8.02 -11.49
C ASN A 231 -35.07 9.20 -12.30
N TRP A 232 -34.83 10.36 -11.68
CA TRP A 232 -34.19 11.51 -12.32
C TRP A 232 -32.67 11.43 -12.33
N ALA A 233 -32.04 10.66 -11.43
CA ALA A 233 -30.60 10.63 -11.24
C ALA A 233 -29.95 9.59 -12.15
N THR A 234 -29.11 10.04 -13.09
CA THR A 234 -28.29 9.17 -13.95
C THR A 234 -27.39 8.27 -13.13
N VAL A 235 -26.72 8.79 -12.09
CA VAL A 235 -25.80 8.02 -11.24
C VAL A 235 -26.10 8.24 -9.77
N ARG A 236 -26.04 7.16 -8.97
CA ARG A 236 -25.88 7.24 -7.51
C ARG A 236 -24.44 6.86 -7.15
N TRP A 237 -23.64 7.85 -6.75
CA TRP A 237 -22.40 7.61 -6.03
C TRP A 237 -22.71 7.42 -4.53
N ILE A 238 -22.09 6.42 -3.91
CA ILE A 238 -22.11 6.15 -2.48
C ILE A 238 -20.65 6.22 -2.01
N ASN A 239 -20.38 6.96 -0.94
CA ASN A 239 -19.04 7.10 -0.39
C ASN A 239 -19.01 6.61 1.06
N VAL A 240 -18.00 5.83 1.41
CA VAL A 240 -17.77 5.27 2.74
C VAL A 240 -16.38 5.68 3.21
N GLU A 241 -16.33 6.51 4.24
CA GLU A 241 -15.09 6.97 4.88
C GLU A 241 -14.92 6.21 6.21
N GLY A 242 -13.95 5.30 6.29
CA GLY A 242 -13.75 4.33 7.37
C GLY A 242 -14.26 2.92 7.04
N THR A 243 -13.53 1.89 7.46
CA THR A 243 -13.82 0.47 7.17
C THR A 243 -14.63 -0.21 8.29
N ASP A 244 -15.94 0.05 8.36
CA ASP A 244 -16.87 -0.65 9.28
C ASP A 244 -17.36 -1.99 8.67
N PRO A 245 -17.05 -3.17 9.27
CA PRO A 245 -17.55 -4.46 8.81
C PRO A 245 -19.09 -4.58 8.80
N LEU A 246 -19.79 -3.87 9.70
CA LEU A 246 -21.26 -3.91 9.76
C LEU A 246 -21.88 -3.13 8.60
N LEU A 247 -21.38 -1.92 8.31
CA LEU A 247 -21.76 -1.16 7.12
C LEU A 247 -21.40 -1.91 5.83
N MET A 248 -20.21 -2.54 5.76
CA MET A 248 -19.80 -3.31 4.60
C MET A 248 -20.66 -4.55 4.37
N ARG A 249 -21.02 -5.32 5.41
CA ARG A 249 -22.00 -6.42 5.28
C ARG A 249 -23.39 -5.93 4.81
N ARG A 250 -23.83 -4.75 5.26
CA ARG A 250 -25.10 -4.12 4.80
C ARG A 250 -25.04 -3.70 3.34
N LEU A 251 -23.93 -3.11 2.88
CA LEU A 251 -23.72 -2.78 1.47
C LEU A 251 -23.61 -4.04 0.61
N ALA A 252 -22.88 -5.07 1.08
CA ALA A 252 -22.75 -6.35 0.41
C ALA A 252 -24.12 -7.01 0.18
N VAL A 253 -24.96 -7.09 1.21
CA VAL A 253 -26.32 -7.61 1.07
C VAL A 253 -27.17 -6.70 0.18
N ARG A 254 -27.11 -5.38 0.34
CA ARG A 254 -27.97 -4.45 -0.41
C ARG A 254 -27.63 -4.36 -1.91
N TYR A 255 -26.38 -4.56 -2.28
CA TYR A 255 -25.87 -4.44 -3.65
C TYR A 255 -25.37 -5.75 -4.26
N ARG A 256 -25.55 -6.89 -3.56
CA ARG A 256 -25.08 -8.24 -3.96
C ARG A 256 -23.58 -8.25 -4.30
N LEU A 257 -22.77 -7.56 -3.50
CA LEU A 257 -21.32 -7.50 -3.68
C LEU A 257 -20.68 -8.86 -3.38
N HIS A 258 -19.63 -9.23 -4.12
CA HIS A 258 -19.02 -10.55 -4.02
C HIS A 258 -18.25 -10.68 -2.68
N PRO A 259 -18.37 -11.80 -1.94
CA PRO A 259 -17.74 -11.94 -0.63
C PRO A 259 -16.24 -11.66 -0.61
N LEU A 260 -15.48 -12.13 -1.61
CA LEU A 260 -14.03 -11.89 -1.70
C LEU A 260 -13.70 -10.39 -1.90
N ALA A 261 -14.42 -9.70 -2.77
CA ALA A 261 -14.22 -8.26 -2.98
C ALA A 261 -14.59 -7.41 -1.75
N VAL A 262 -15.40 -7.95 -0.84
CA VAL A 262 -15.71 -7.35 0.47
C VAL A 262 -14.64 -7.72 1.51
N GLU A 263 -14.09 -8.94 1.45
CA GLU A 263 -12.94 -9.38 2.25
C GLU A 263 -11.71 -8.53 1.96
N ASP A 264 -11.31 -8.39 0.69
CA ASP A 264 -10.19 -7.54 0.22
C ASP A 264 -10.29 -6.07 0.68
N THR A 265 -11.50 -5.61 1.01
CA THR A 265 -11.81 -4.24 1.46
C THR A 265 -11.90 -4.10 2.99
N LEU A 266 -11.84 -5.23 3.71
CA LEU A 266 -11.80 -5.30 5.18
C LEU A 266 -10.47 -5.88 5.71
N VAL A 267 -9.61 -6.42 4.84
CA VAL A 267 -8.22 -6.79 5.15
C VAL A 267 -7.44 -5.56 5.63
N ALA A 268 -6.57 -5.76 6.63
CA ALA A 268 -5.82 -4.68 7.29
C ALA A 268 -4.43 -4.40 6.67
N ASP A 269 -3.98 -5.24 5.72
CA ASP A 269 -2.82 -5.00 4.87
C ASP A 269 -3.29 -4.40 3.53
N LEU A 270 -2.51 -3.48 2.96
CA LEU A 270 -2.86 -2.81 1.71
C LEU A 270 -2.82 -3.76 0.51
N GLU A 271 -3.98 -4.09 -0.05
CA GLU A 271 -4.05 -4.94 -1.24
C GLU A 271 -3.50 -4.25 -2.48
N ARG A 272 -3.00 -5.05 -3.42
CA ARG A 272 -2.41 -4.52 -4.66
C ARG A 272 -3.51 -3.97 -5.57
N PRO A 273 -3.26 -2.87 -6.30
CA PRO A 273 -4.17 -2.40 -7.33
C PRO A 273 -4.55 -3.52 -8.32
N LYS A 274 -5.84 -3.81 -8.43
CA LYS A 274 -6.39 -4.91 -9.24
C LYS A 274 -7.80 -4.57 -9.74
N TYR A 275 -8.16 -5.15 -10.88
CA TYR A 275 -9.50 -5.07 -11.48
C TYR A 275 -10.08 -6.49 -11.63
N GLU A 276 -11.31 -6.70 -11.15
CA GLU A 276 -11.99 -8.00 -11.15
C GLU A 276 -13.46 -7.81 -11.58
N HIS A 277 -13.97 -8.72 -12.41
CA HIS A 277 -15.35 -8.70 -12.90
C HIS A 277 -16.16 -9.82 -12.22
N TYR A 278 -17.35 -9.49 -11.71
CA TYR A 278 -18.30 -10.44 -11.11
C TYR A 278 -19.70 -10.23 -11.72
N ASP A 279 -20.55 -11.26 -11.70
CA ASP A 279 -21.87 -11.27 -12.36
C ASP A 279 -22.75 -10.04 -12.03
N GLU A 280 -22.68 -9.51 -10.81
CA GLU A 280 -23.48 -8.35 -10.38
C GLU A 280 -22.78 -6.98 -10.50
N HIS A 281 -21.45 -6.94 -10.59
CA HIS A 281 -20.64 -5.72 -10.48
C HIS A 281 -19.15 -5.98 -10.79
N SER A 282 -18.43 -4.95 -11.21
CA SER A 282 -16.96 -4.99 -11.19
C SER A 282 -16.41 -4.48 -9.85
N SER A 283 -15.31 -5.08 -9.39
CA SER A 283 -14.50 -4.61 -8.27
C SER A 283 -13.19 -4.01 -8.77
N LEU A 284 -12.82 -2.86 -8.21
CA LEU A 284 -11.61 -2.13 -8.54
C LEU A 284 -10.95 -1.68 -7.24
N ILE A 285 -9.76 -2.21 -6.94
CA ILE A 285 -8.95 -1.78 -5.80
C ILE A 285 -7.78 -0.96 -6.32
N LEU A 286 -7.47 0.14 -5.63
CA LEU A 286 -6.30 0.98 -5.91
C LEU A 286 -5.73 1.60 -4.63
N GLN A 287 -4.46 2.00 -4.69
CA GLN A 287 -3.76 2.63 -3.57
C GLN A 287 -3.62 4.13 -3.84
N THR A 288 -4.14 4.94 -2.92
CA THR A 288 -4.10 6.41 -2.99
C THR A 288 -2.89 6.95 -2.24
N GLY A 289 -2.16 7.89 -2.83
CA GLY A 289 -0.95 8.48 -2.26
C GLY A 289 -1.05 9.99 -2.18
N HIS A 290 -0.97 10.55 -0.97
CA HIS A 290 -1.14 11.99 -0.72
C HIS A 290 0.18 12.69 -0.38
N ALA A 291 0.29 13.95 -0.81
CA ALA A 291 1.34 14.85 -0.34
C ALA A 291 1.02 15.29 1.10
N ARG A 292 1.98 15.19 2.03
CA ARG A 292 1.78 15.67 3.42
C ARG A 292 1.55 17.18 3.52
N ASP A 293 2.11 17.91 2.58
CA ASP A 293 1.92 19.34 2.38
C ASP A 293 1.80 19.58 0.87
N LEU A 294 0.56 19.63 0.38
CA LEU A 294 0.28 19.83 -1.04
C LEU A 294 0.74 21.22 -1.52
N THR A 295 0.71 22.24 -0.67
CA THR A 295 1.15 23.60 -1.03
C THR A 295 2.67 23.64 -1.30
N LYS A 296 3.47 23.01 -0.44
CA LYS A 296 4.91 22.82 -0.68
C LYS A 296 5.18 21.93 -1.88
N ALA A 297 4.44 20.83 -2.05
CA ALA A 297 4.62 19.95 -3.20
C ALA A 297 4.39 20.69 -4.53
N LEU A 298 3.39 21.59 -4.57
CA LEU A 298 3.13 22.46 -5.72
C LEU A 298 4.18 23.58 -5.89
N GLU A 299 4.81 24.10 -4.83
CA GLU A 299 6.00 24.98 -4.94
C GLU A 299 7.17 24.24 -5.61
N TYR A 300 7.60 23.13 -5.03
CA TYR A 300 8.75 22.37 -5.53
C TYR A 300 8.52 21.75 -6.92
N GLN A 301 7.28 21.34 -7.24
CA GLN A 301 6.90 20.94 -8.60
C GLN A 301 7.12 22.07 -9.61
N ARG A 302 6.74 23.32 -9.27
CA ARG A 302 6.95 24.48 -10.14
C ARG A 302 8.44 24.81 -10.31
N MET A 303 9.22 24.79 -9.24
CA MET A 303 10.68 24.97 -9.31
C MET A 303 11.35 23.90 -10.17
N TYR A 304 11.00 22.63 -9.99
CA TYR A 304 11.56 21.52 -10.76
C TYR A 304 11.16 21.60 -12.24
N ARG A 305 9.89 21.88 -12.54
CA ARG A 305 9.43 22.09 -13.93
C ARG A 305 10.15 23.26 -14.60
N ALA A 306 10.37 24.38 -13.90
CA ALA A 306 11.13 25.51 -14.43
C ALA A 306 12.59 25.15 -14.74
N SER A 307 13.22 24.29 -13.91
CA SER A 307 14.63 23.89 -14.11
C SER A 307 14.93 23.13 -15.42
N PHE A 308 13.91 22.61 -16.11
CA PHE A 308 14.07 21.96 -17.42
C PHE A 308 14.06 22.92 -18.62
N TYR A 309 13.57 24.15 -18.44
CA TYR A 309 13.33 25.11 -19.53
C TYR A 309 14.09 26.43 -19.35
N VAL A 310 15.14 26.40 -18.54
CA VAL A 310 16.08 27.51 -18.33
C VAL A 310 16.79 27.83 -19.65
N ARG A 311 16.83 29.09 -20.03
CA ARG A 311 17.56 29.55 -21.22
C ARG A 311 19.05 29.71 -20.92
N ASP A 312 19.90 29.68 -21.94
CA ASP A 312 21.38 29.77 -21.80
C ASP A 312 21.89 31.00 -21.01
N ASN A 313 21.09 32.08 -20.97
CA ASN A 313 21.38 33.33 -20.26
C ASN A 313 20.69 33.45 -18.88
N GLU A 314 19.93 32.44 -18.46
CA GLU A 314 19.15 32.42 -17.22
C GLU A 314 19.75 31.39 -16.23
N VAL A 315 19.61 31.61 -14.93
CA VAL A 315 20.14 30.69 -13.90
C VAL A 315 19.03 29.77 -13.42
N SER A 316 19.30 28.46 -13.36
CA SER A 316 18.35 27.47 -12.85
C SER A 316 17.91 27.79 -11.41
N PRO A 317 16.64 27.56 -11.04
CA PRO A 317 16.13 27.82 -9.69
C PRO A 317 16.98 27.19 -8.56
N PHE A 318 17.69 26.09 -8.83
CA PHE A 318 18.54 25.42 -7.85
C PHE A 318 20.01 25.85 -7.88
N ASP A 319 20.51 26.39 -9.00
CA ASP A 319 21.93 26.77 -9.16
C ASP A 319 22.26 28.13 -8.52
N SER A 320 21.25 28.96 -8.30
CA SER A 320 21.36 30.23 -7.57
C SER A 320 21.28 30.08 -6.04
N MET A 321 20.80 28.94 -5.54
CA MET A 321 20.62 28.70 -4.10
C MET A 321 21.96 28.54 -3.36
N SER A 322 22.05 29.09 -2.15
CA SER A 322 23.23 28.91 -1.30
C SER A 322 23.25 27.54 -0.62
N GLN A 323 24.43 27.02 -0.24
CA GLN A 323 24.54 25.76 0.50
C GLN A 323 23.71 25.75 1.80
N ALA A 324 23.54 26.90 2.45
CA ALA A 324 22.72 27.07 3.64
C ALA A 324 21.21 27.00 3.33
N GLU A 325 20.75 27.67 2.26
CA GLU A 325 19.36 27.58 1.80
C GLU A 325 19.01 26.16 1.37
N ILE A 326 19.91 25.49 0.62
CA ILE A 326 19.71 24.11 0.16
C ILE A 326 19.56 23.16 1.37
N LYS A 327 20.42 23.30 2.39
CA LYS A 327 20.30 22.52 3.64
C LYS A 327 18.95 22.79 4.33
N MET A 328 18.59 24.07 4.54
CA MET A 328 17.30 24.46 5.13
C MET A 328 16.09 23.89 4.38
N ARG A 329 16.06 23.99 3.04
CA ARG A 329 14.98 23.44 2.20
C ARG A 329 14.92 21.91 2.23
N LEU A 330 16.08 21.23 2.25
CA LEU A 330 16.15 19.77 2.37
C LEU A 330 15.75 19.27 3.75
N ASP A 331 16.02 20.04 4.81
CA ASP A 331 15.65 19.71 6.19
C ASP A 331 14.14 19.94 6.43
N ASP A 332 13.54 20.99 5.86
CA ASP A 332 12.08 21.20 5.84
C ASP A 332 11.35 20.07 5.09
N LEU A 333 11.86 19.65 3.92
CA LEU A 333 11.44 18.44 3.19
C LEU A 333 11.87 17.11 3.85
N GLY A 334 12.58 17.17 4.97
CA GLY A 334 13.11 16.03 5.72
C GLY A 334 12.36 15.74 7.01
N MET A 335 11.78 16.78 7.64
CA MET A 335 10.98 16.70 8.87
C MET A 335 9.72 15.84 8.73
N GLY A 336 9.18 15.71 7.51
CA GLY A 336 8.13 14.75 7.17
C GLY A 336 8.31 14.27 5.73
N ARG A 337 8.31 12.95 5.52
CA ARG A 337 8.35 12.33 4.18
C ARG A 337 7.34 13.02 3.26
N ILE A 338 7.74 13.40 2.05
CA ILE A 338 6.89 14.16 1.10
C ILE A 338 5.52 13.46 0.90
N MET A 339 5.53 12.14 0.81
CA MET A 339 4.34 11.30 0.73
C MET A 339 3.86 10.86 2.13
N ALA A 340 2.54 10.83 2.31
CA ALA A 340 1.86 10.11 3.39
C ALA A 340 2.11 8.58 3.27
N PRO A 341 1.70 7.75 4.26
CA PRO A 341 1.41 6.35 3.97
C PRO A 341 0.37 6.28 2.83
N PRO A 342 0.48 5.30 1.91
CA PRO A 342 -0.64 5.00 1.01
C PRO A 342 -1.84 4.46 1.79
N GLU A 343 -3.04 4.75 1.30
CA GLU A 343 -4.33 4.26 1.83
C GLU A 343 -5.10 3.57 0.71
N GLN A 344 -5.86 2.52 1.03
CA GLN A 344 -6.67 1.78 0.06
C GLN A 344 -7.96 2.54 -0.29
N LEU A 345 -8.29 2.53 -1.59
CA LEU A 345 -9.60 2.89 -2.12
C LEU A 345 -10.15 1.69 -2.89
N SER A 346 -11.22 1.09 -2.37
CA SER A 346 -12.01 0.08 -3.07
C SER A 346 -13.20 0.72 -3.76
N LEU A 347 -13.48 0.30 -4.99
CA LEU A 347 -14.56 0.77 -5.85
C LEU A 347 -15.40 -0.41 -6.34
N TYR A 348 -16.68 -0.43 -6.01
CA TYR A 348 -17.65 -1.36 -6.58
C TYR A 348 -18.48 -0.64 -7.65
N ILE A 349 -18.54 -1.22 -8.85
CA ILE A 349 -19.01 -0.58 -10.06
C ILE A 349 -20.20 -1.35 -10.62
N MET A 350 -21.36 -0.71 -10.65
CA MET A 350 -22.59 -1.20 -11.28
C MET A 350 -23.07 -0.18 -12.31
N GLU A 351 -23.89 -0.63 -13.26
CA GLU A 351 -24.39 0.15 -14.41
C GLU A 351 -24.77 1.61 -14.07
N ASN A 352 -25.48 1.83 -12.95
CA ASN A 352 -25.95 3.15 -12.52
C ASN A 352 -25.55 3.52 -11.07
N VAL A 353 -24.68 2.73 -10.42
CA VAL A 353 -24.26 2.92 -9.01
C VAL A 353 -22.76 2.70 -8.87
N VAL A 354 -22.09 3.59 -8.15
CA VAL A 354 -20.67 3.41 -7.78
C VAL A 354 -20.55 3.54 -6.26
N ILE A 355 -19.87 2.60 -5.61
CA ILE A 355 -19.58 2.63 -4.17
C ILE A 355 -18.08 2.78 -3.99
N SER A 356 -17.62 3.88 -3.38
CA SER A 356 -16.24 4.05 -2.93
C SER A 356 -16.11 3.78 -1.43
N VAL A 357 -15.08 3.04 -1.05
CA VAL A 357 -14.74 2.71 0.35
C VAL A 357 -13.28 3.03 0.61
N GLN A 358 -13.00 3.77 1.68
CA GLN A 358 -11.65 4.19 2.08
C GLN A 358 -11.42 3.97 3.56
N GLU A 359 -10.16 3.78 3.95
CA GLU A 359 -9.74 3.68 5.35
C GLU A 359 -9.97 4.98 6.14
N SER A 360 -9.79 6.15 5.51
CA SER A 360 -9.77 7.46 6.19
C SER A 360 -10.69 8.53 5.55
N GLN A 361 -10.67 9.74 6.10
CA GLN A 361 -11.33 10.92 5.55
C GLN A 361 -10.46 11.55 4.45
N SER A 362 -10.57 11.02 3.22
CA SER A 362 -9.68 11.40 2.12
C SER A 362 -9.86 12.83 1.60
N THR A 363 -8.74 13.44 1.20
CA THR A 363 -8.64 14.75 0.54
C THR A 363 -8.94 14.72 -0.96
N LEU A 364 -9.23 13.56 -1.56
CA LEU A 364 -9.58 13.44 -3.00
C LEU A 364 -10.93 14.08 -3.34
N TRP A 365 -11.89 13.95 -2.42
CA TRP A 365 -13.30 14.24 -2.73
C TRP A 365 -13.66 15.70 -3.01
N PRO A 366 -13.05 16.74 -2.42
CA PRO A 366 -13.34 18.14 -2.76
C PRO A 366 -13.19 18.43 -4.26
N THR A 367 -12.12 17.96 -4.90
CA THR A 367 -11.86 18.16 -6.35
C THR A 367 -12.97 17.53 -7.19
N LEU A 368 -13.36 16.28 -6.89
CA LEU A 368 -14.42 15.60 -7.62
C LEU A 368 -15.82 16.18 -7.33
N LYS A 369 -16.09 16.60 -6.09
CA LYS A 369 -17.32 17.30 -5.70
C LYS A 369 -17.47 18.63 -6.45
N GLN A 370 -16.40 19.44 -6.54
CA GLN A 370 -16.40 20.69 -7.33
C GLN A 370 -16.61 20.42 -8.83
N ARG A 371 -15.97 19.39 -9.39
CA ARG A 371 -16.21 18.94 -10.78
C ARG A 371 -17.68 18.52 -10.99
N LEU A 372 -18.33 17.85 -10.02
CA LEU A 372 -19.74 17.44 -10.08
C LEU A 372 -20.75 18.58 -9.87
N GLU A 373 -20.44 19.55 -9.00
CA GLU A 373 -21.28 20.73 -8.76
C GLU A 373 -21.35 21.64 -10.00
N THR A 374 -20.26 21.71 -10.77
CA THR A 374 -20.17 22.44 -12.03
C THR A 374 -21.06 21.81 -13.10
N SER A 375 -22.26 22.37 -13.31
CA SER A 375 -23.31 21.77 -14.16
C SER A 375 -22.85 21.37 -15.57
N TYR A 376 -22.00 22.17 -16.21
CA TYR A 376 -21.49 21.93 -17.58
C TYR A 376 -20.30 20.97 -17.65
N SER A 377 -19.89 20.32 -16.55
CA SER A 377 -18.79 19.36 -16.58
C SER A 377 -19.19 18.05 -17.27
N LYS A 378 -18.20 17.34 -17.83
CA LYS A 378 -18.43 16.02 -18.45
C LYS A 378 -18.88 14.98 -17.42
N VAL A 379 -18.24 14.93 -16.24
CA VAL A 379 -18.63 13.98 -15.17
C VAL A 379 -20.08 14.14 -14.73
N ARG A 380 -20.63 15.36 -14.78
CA ARG A 380 -22.04 15.64 -14.47
C ARG A 380 -23.02 15.18 -15.56
N HIS A 381 -22.57 15.10 -16.81
CA HIS A 381 -23.35 14.67 -17.97
C HIS A 381 -23.26 13.16 -18.26
N SER A 382 -22.19 12.50 -17.80
CA SER A 382 -21.86 11.11 -18.11
C SER A 382 -22.26 10.12 -17.01
N GLY A 383 -22.36 8.83 -17.38
CA GLY A 383 -22.73 7.73 -16.48
C GLY A 383 -21.62 7.27 -15.53
N SER A 384 -21.92 6.18 -14.81
CA SER A 384 -21.05 5.50 -13.83
C SER A 384 -19.61 5.30 -14.31
N ALA A 385 -19.43 4.80 -15.53
CA ALA A 385 -18.13 4.55 -16.16
C ALA A 385 -17.22 5.79 -16.19
N PHE A 386 -17.78 6.98 -16.44
CA PHE A 386 -17.03 8.24 -16.45
C PHE A 386 -16.74 8.75 -15.04
N LEU A 387 -17.61 8.45 -14.05
CA LEU A 387 -17.31 8.71 -12.64
C LEU A 387 -16.13 7.87 -12.17
N VAL A 388 -16.07 6.58 -12.52
CA VAL A 388 -14.92 5.70 -12.21
C VAL A 388 -13.64 6.27 -12.80
N TYR A 389 -13.63 6.64 -14.09
CA TYR A 389 -12.51 7.37 -14.69
C TYR A 389 -12.15 8.63 -13.87
N SER A 390 -13.14 9.47 -13.54
CA SER A 390 -12.93 10.72 -12.80
C SER A 390 -12.41 10.52 -11.36
N ILE A 391 -12.59 9.35 -10.77
CA ILE A 391 -12.00 8.97 -9.48
C ILE A 391 -10.54 8.54 -9.68
N VAL A 392 -10.27 7.65 -10.63
CA VAL A 392 -8.90 7.16 -10.92
C VAL A 392 -7.99 8.32 -11.38
N ASP A 393 -8.50 9.21 -12.24
CA ASP A 393 -7.86 10.46 -12.69
C ASP A 393 -7.36 11.31 -11.51
N VAL A 394 -8.23 11.62 -10.55
CA VAL A 394 -7.87 12.43 -9.36
C VAL A 394 -6.89 11.69 -8.43
N CYS A 395 -6.93 10.35 -8.38
CA CYS A 395 -5.94 9.54 -7.64
C CYS A 395 -4.55 9.56 -8.30
N VAL A 396 -4.49 9.72 -9.63
CA VAL A 396 -3.23 9.81 -10.40
C VAL A 396 -2.65 11.22 -10.37
N ASP A 397 -3.50 12.25 -10.48
CA ASP A 397 -3.11 13.66 -10.39
C ASP A 397 -2.34 13.97 -9.10
N GLU A 398 -2.78 13.44 -7.95
CA GLU A 398 -2.12 13.59 -6.64
C GLU A 398 -0.67 13.09 -6.60
N LEU A 399 -0.31 12.10 -7.42
CA LEU A 399 1.06 11.58 -7.51
C LEU A 399 2.00 12.52 -8.29
N SER A 400 1.45 13.42 -9.11
CA SER A 400 2.23 14.31 -9.97
C SER A 400 3.02 15.38 -9.19
N PRO A 401 2.45 16.14 -8.22
CA PRO A 401 3.24 17.02 -7.35
C PRO A 401 4.34 16.26 -6.58
N ILE A 402 4.05 15.03 -6.15
CA ILE A 402 4.95 14.20 -5.33
C ILE A 402 6.20 13.81 -6.13
N VAL A 403 6.06 13.25 -7.34
CA VAL A 403 7.23 12.84 -8.16
C VAL A 403 8.12 14.03 -8.55
N HIS A 404 7.53 15.18 -8.88
CA HIS A 404 8.30 16.38 -9.20
C HIS A 404 8.98 17.00 -7.97
N THR A 405 8.42 16.83 -6.76
CA THR A 405 9.05 17.25 -5.50
C THR A 405 10.26 16.38 -5.15
N TYR A 406 10.20 15.06 -5.40
CA TYR A 406 11.41 14.23 -5.34
C TYR A 406 12.45 14.66 -6.38
N GLY A 407 12.02 15.11 -7.56
CA GLY A 407 12.90 15.74 -8.54
C GLY A 407 13.64 16.97 -8.01
N ALA A 408 12.93 17.91 -7.39
CA ALA A 408 13.55 19.05 -6.71
C ALA A 408 14.54 18.62 -5.61
N LYS A 409 14.18 17.59 -4.81
CA LYS A 409 15.03 17.03 -3.75
C LYS A 409 16.33 16.44 -4.30
N VAL A 410 16.27 15.73 -5.43
CA VAL A 410 17.46 15.18 -6.13
C VAL A 410 18.31 16.29 -6.77
N ALA A 411 17.69 17.33 -7.36
CA ALA A 411 18.40 18.48 -7.89
C ALA A 411 19.14 19.28 -6.79
N MET A 412 18.49 19.51 -5.65
CA MET A 412 19.10 20.14 -4.47
C MET A 412 20.24 19.30 -3.89
N LEU A 413 20.10 17.97 -3.80
CA LEU A 413 21.20 17.08 -3.38
C LEU A 413 22.36 17.10 -4.38
N SER A 414 22.08 17.11 -5.69
CA SER A 414 23.09 17.27 -6.76
C SER A 414 23.91 18.55 -6.55
N ARG A 415 23.23 19.67 -6.25
CA ARG A 415 23.89 20.97 -6.03
C ARG A 415 24.68 21.01 -4.73
N LEU A 416 24.18 20.38 -3.64
CA LEU A 416 24.90 20.29 -2.37
C LEU A 416 26.21 19.49 -2.52
N LEU A 417 26.19 18.39 -3.27
CA LEU A 417 27.40 17.60 -3.59
C LEU A 417 28.46 18.43 -4.33
N HIS A 418 28.04 19.26 -5.29
CA HIS A 418 28.96 20.12 -6.05
C HIS A 418 29.56 21.26 -5.20
N HIS A 419 28.85 21.76 -4.19
CA HIS A 419 29.36 22.78 -3.28
C HIS A 419 30.32 22.25 -2.22
N ASP A 420 30.12 21.03 -1.73
CA ASP A 420 30.92 20.43 -0.66
C ASP A 420 30.93 18.90 -0.77
N PRO A 421 31.83 18.34 -1.61
CA PRO A 421 31.95 16.88 -1.78
C PRO A 421 32.43 16.16 -0.51
N LEU A 422 33.10 16.88 0.39
CA LEU A 422 33.81 16.29 1.53
C LEU A 422 32.87 15.99 2.70
N ASN A 423 31.93 16.91 2.96
CA ASN A 423 30.93 16.77 4.03
C ASN A 423 29.55 16.30 3.50
N PHE A 424 29.50 15.74 2.28
CA PHE A 424 28.24 15.27 1.69
C PHE A 424 27.67 14.05 2.44
N GLU A 425 26.45 14.22 2.98
CA GLU A 425 25.72 13.17 3.69
C GLU A 425 25.04 12.19 2.72
N ALA A 426 25.77 11.16 2.25
CA ALA A 426 25.23 10.14 1.35
C ALA A 426 23.98 9.40 1.87
N ASP A 427 23.76 9.36 3.18
CA ASP A 427 22.51 8.85 3.79
C ASP A 427 21.27 9.66 3.39
N ARG A 428 21.37 10.97 3.16
CA ARG A 428 20.26 11.79 2.63
C ARG A 428 19.86 11.33 1.22
N LEU A 429 20.85 10.99 0.39
CA LEU A 429 20.64 10.46 -0.97
C LEU A 429 20.04 9.04 -0.92
N ALA A 430 20.52 8.17 -0.03
CA ALA A 430 19.96 6.84 0.18
C ALA A 430 18.50 6.87 0.68
N LYS A 431 18.18 7.80 1.60
CA LYS A 431 16.80 8.07 2.04
C LYS A 431 15.92 8.55 0.89
N CYS A 432 16.38 9.52 0.09
CA CYS A 432 15.64 10.01 -1.07
C CYS A 432 15.37 8.89 -2.10
N SER A 433 16.38 8.07 -2.40
CA SER A 433 16.25 6.90 -3.28
C SER A 433 15.23 5.88 -2.76
N LYS A 434 15.22 5.62 -1.44
CA LYS A 434 14.21 4.76 -0.79
C LYS A 434 12.79 5.35 -0.88
N GLU A 435 12.63 6.67 -0.74
CA GLU A 435 11.35 7.36 -0.88
C GLU A 435 10.81 7.31 -2.32
N ILE A 436 11.65 7.57 -3.33
CA ILE A 436 11.30 7.44 -4.76
C ILE A 436 10.91 6.00 -5.09
N LYS A 437 11.65 5.00 -4.59
CA LYS A 437 11.30 3.59 -4.76
C LYS A 437 9.95 3.26 -4.09
N GLY A 438 9.59 3.94 -3.00
CA GLY A 438 8.28 3.85 -2.38
C GLY A 438 7.16 4.31 -3.32
N LEU A 439 7.34 5.45 -3.99
CA LEU A 439 6.37 5.94 -4.98
C LEU A 439 6.25 5.02 -6.20
N LYS A 440 7.37 4.48 -6.70
CA LYS A 440 7.36 3.49 -7.80
C LYS A 440 6.57 2.22 -7.46
N LEU A 441 6.59 1.78 -6.21
CA LEU A 441 5.79 0.63 -5.75
C LEU A 441 4.27 0.89 -5.76
N LEU A 442 3.83 2.15 -5.81
CA LEU A 442 2.41 2.52 -6.03
C LEU A 442 2.11 2.68 -7.53
N ALA A 443 2.95 3.48 -8.22
CA ALA A 443 2.70 3.87 -9.61
C ALA A 443 2.71 2.68 -10.58
N LYS A 444 3.63 1.72 -10.40
CA LYS A 444 3.72 0.59 -11.33
C LYS A 444 2.49 -0.34 -11.28
N PRO A 445 2.05 -0.88 -10.13
CA PRO A 445 0.83 -1.69 -10.07
C PRO A 445 -0.42 -0.94 -10.53
N LEU A 446 -0.51 0.38 -10.26
CA LEU A 446 -1.58 1.24 -10.75
C LEU A 446 -1.62 1.29 -12.29
N SER A 447 -0.45 1.37 -12.95
CA SER A 447 -0.34 1.30 -14.42
C SER A 447 -0.72 -0.08 -14.97
N GLU A 448 -0.32 -1.16 -14.29
CA GLU A 448 -0.66 -2.54 -14.67
C GLU A 448 -2.18 -2.79 -14.57
N MET A 449 -2.84 -2.31 -13.51
CA MET A 449 -4.30 -2.36 -13.34
C MET A 449 -5.03 -1.50 -14.39
N ILE A 450 -4.61 -0.26 -14.65
CA ILE A 450 -5.26 0.58 -15.67
C ILE A 450 -5.13 -0.04 -17.06
N THR A 451 -4.05 -0.79 -17.32
CA THR A 451 -3.90 -1.56 -18.56
C THR A 451 -4.96 -2.66 -18.66
N GLN A 452 -5.18 -3.43 -17.60
CA GLN A 452 -6.27 -4.43 -17.54
C GLN A 452 -7.66 -3.79 -17.74
N LEU A 453 -7.89 -2.61 -17.17
CA LEU A 453 -9.15 -1.87 -17.32
C LEU A 453 -9.36 -1.39 -18.77
N VAL A 454 -8.32 -0.87 -19.43
CA VAL A 454 -8.34 -0.46 -20.85
C VAL A 454 -8.48 -1.64 -21.82
N GLU A 455 -8.08 -2.84 -21.40
CA GLU A 455 -8.24 -4.10 -22.14
C GLU A 455 -9.59 -4.80 -21.86
N SER A 456 -10.33 -4.39 -20.83
CA SER A 456 -11.65 -4.91 -20.51
C SER A 456 -12.75 -4.40 -21.46
N ASN A 457 -13.79 -5.21 -21.66
CA ASN A 457 -14.97 -4.81 -22.45
C ASN A 457 -16.00 -4.01 -21.62
N ASP A 458 -15.74 -3.76 -20.33
CA ASP A 458 -16.68 -3.13 -19.40
C ASP A 458 -16.77 -1.61 -19.59
N PHE A 459 -15.85 -1.03 -20.37
CA PHE A 459 -15.78 0.38 -20.68
C PHE A 459 -15.68 0.57 -22.20
N GLU A 460 -16.51 1.44 -22.77
CA GLU A 460 -16.56 1.67 -24.22
C GLU A 460 -16.38 3.15 -24.62
N GLY A 461 -16.19 3.38 -25.93
CA GLY A 461 -16.43 4.67 -26.57
C GLY A 461 -15.47 5.79 -26.15
N GLU A 462 -16.01 6.92 -25.67
CA GLU A 462 -15.22 8.07 -25.22
C GLU A 462 -14.45 7.75 -23.93
N THR A 463 -15.03 6.95 -23.02
CA THR A 463 -14.45 6.64 -21.70
C THR A 463 -13.10 5.93 -21.80
N LEU A 464 -12.96 4.98 -22.74
CA LEU A 464 -11.67 4.32 -23.01
C LEU A 464 -10.56 5.28 -23.45
N ARG A 465 -10.90 6.42 -24.08
CA ARG A 465 -9.90 7.41 -24.48
C ARG A 465 -9.33 8.15 -23.26
N TYR A 466 -10.17 8.44 -22.27
CA TYR A 466 -9.75 9.04 -21.02
C TYR A 466 -8.91 8.08 -20.17
N PHE A 467 -9.30 6.80 -20.06
CA PHE A 467 -8.48 5.82 -19.34
C PHE A 467 -7.08 5.64 -19.96
N ARG A 468 -6.94 5.78 -21.29
CA ARG A 468 -5.62 5.78 -21.95
C ARG A 468 -4.78 7.03 -21.64
N ASP A 469 -5.41 8.20 -21.55
CA ASP A 469 -4.72 9.43 -21.11
C ASP A 469 -4.19 9.25 -19.68
N VAL A 470 -5.01 8.71 -18.77
CA VAL A 470 -4.58 8.38 -17.39
C VAL A 470 -3.50 7.27 -17.36
N GLN A 471 -3.58 6.26 -18.24
CA GLN A 471 -2.54 5.23 -18.40
C GLN A 471 -1.19 5.85 -18.75
N ASP A 472 -1.16 6.77 -19.72
CA ASP A 472 0.04 7.53 -20.10
C ASP A 472 0.51 8.46 -18.96
N HIS A 473 -0.40 9.08 -18.20
CA HIS A 473 -0.03 9.91 -17.03
C HIS A 473 0.66 9.08 -15.93
N VAL A 474 0.13 7.91 -15.55
CA VAL A 474 0.79 7.02 -14.57
C VAL A 474 2.12 6.50 -15.10
N ARG A 475 2.16 6.12 -16.38
CA ARG A 475 3.39 5.65 -17.04
C ARG A 475 4.49 6.72 -17.02
N VAL A 476 4.16 7.98 -17.32
CA VAL A 476 5.11 9.10 -17.24
C VAL A 476 5.62 9.29 -15.80
N ILE A 477 4.80 9.03 -14.78
CA ILE A 477 5.23 9.07 -13.36
C ILE A 477 6.20 7.92 -13.05
N ASP A 478 5.93 6.69 -13.51
CA ASP A 478 6.82 5.54 -13.31
C ASP A 478 8.17 5.71 -14.03
N GLU A 479 8.15 6.12 -15.30
CA GLU A 479 9.35 6.45 -16.09
C GLU A 479 10.11 7.65 -15.50
N THR A 480 9.45 8.56 -14.78
CA THR A 480 10.12 9.63 -14.03
C THR A 480 10.76 9.10 -12.75
N CYS A 481 10.13 8.15 -12.06
CA CYS A 481 10.73 7.50 -10.89
C CYS A 481 12.03 6.77 -11.24
N ASP A 482 12.09 6.05 -12.36
CA ASP A 482 13.34 5.40 -12.80
C ASP A 482 14.42 6.42 -13.15
N ARG A 483 14.09 7.48 -13.91
CA ARG A 483 15.04 8.59 -14.21
C ARG A 483 15.60 9.24 -12.94
N LEU A 484 14.79 9.37 -11.88
CA LEU A 484 15.25 9.88 -10.58
C LEU A 484 16.10 8.86 -9.80
N LEU A 485 15.79 7.57 -9.87
CA LEU A 485 16.61 6.51 -9.26
C LEU A 485 17.97 6.38 -9.94
N ASP A 486 18.03 6.50 -11.26
CA ASP A 486 19.30 6.52 -12.01
C ASP A 486 20.10 7.79 -11.74
N ARG A 487 19.45 8.97 -11.64
CA ARG A 487 20.14 10.18 -11.18
C ARG A 487 20.69 10.02 -9.75
N CYS A 488 19.99 9.31 -8.86
CA CYS A 488 20.52 9.00 -7.53
C CYS A 488 21.73 8.05 -7.54
N ARG A 489 21.79 7.10 -8.50
CA ARG A 489 22.97 6.22 -8.70
C ARG A 489 24.17 7.04 -9.17
N LEU A 490 24.01 7.83 -10.22
CA LEU A 490 25.06 8.70 -10.77
C LEU A 490 25.63 9.66 -9.71
N LEU A 491 24.78 10.28 -8.89
CA LEU A 491 25.23 11.16 -7.80
C LEU A 491 25.98 10.43 -6.67
N LEU A 492 25.72 9.14 -6.47
CA LEU A 492 26.48 8.32 -5.52
C LEU A 492 27.85 7.97 -6.10
N ASP A 493 27.92 7.66 -7.39
CA ASP A 493 29.18 7.42 -8.11
C ASP A 493 30.03 8.69 -8.17
N ASP A 494 29.45 9.86 -8.45
CA ASP A 494 30.12 11.17 -8.39
C ASP A 494 30.73 11.44 -7.00
N PHE A 495 29.99 11.15 -5.93
CA PHE A 495 30.48 11.25 -4.55
C PHE A 495 31.65 10.30 -4.27
N HIS A 496 31.57 9.04 -4.72
CA HIS A 496 32.67 8.09 -4.60
C HIS A 496 33.90 8.55 -5.39
N ASN A 497 33.72 9.05 -6.62
CA ASN A 497 34.79 9.58 -7.46
C ASN A 497 35.50 10.79 -6.81
N ALA A 498 34.74 11.77 -6.29
CA ALA A 498 35.30 12.91 -5.57
C ALA A 498 36.10 12.48 -4.33
N ARG A 499 35.59 11.50 -3.56
CA ARG A 499 36.26 10.95 -2.38
C ARG A 499 37.52 10.15 -2.73
N HIS A 500 37.52 9.41 -3.84
CA HIS A 500 38.71 8.71 -4.34
C HIS A 500 39.76 9.69 -4.88
N ALA A 501 39.36 10.79 -5.52
CA ALA A 501 40.27 11.85 -5.91
C ALA A 501 40.96 12.48 -4.69
N GLN A 502 40.21 12.84 -3.65
CA GLN A 502 40.78 13.33 -2.38
C GLN A 502 41.72 12.31 -1.73
N GLN A 503 41.34 11.03 -1.68
CA GLN A 503 42.19 9.97 -1.13
C GLN A 503 43.51 9.84 -1.92
N SER A 504 43.46 10.00 -3.25
CA SER A 504 44.64 10.02 -4.11
C SER A 504 45.55 11.22 -3.80
N GLU A 505 44.99 12.41 -3.61
CA GLU A 505 45.73 13.62 -3.25
C GLU A 505 46.40 13.54 -1.86
N VAL A 506 45.68 13.01 -0.86
CA VAL A 506 46.23 12.76 0.49
C VAL A 506 47.34 11.70 0.46
N SER A 507 47.16 10.64 -0.34
CA SER A 507 48.20 9.62 -0.55
C SER A 507 49.43 10.19 -1.27
N TYR A 508 49.21 11.05 -2.28
CA TYR A 508 50.27 11.71 -3.03
C TYR A 508 51.10 12.66 -2.15
N THR A 509 50.45 13.56 -1.40
CA THR A 509 51.12 14.50 -0.50
C THR A 509 51.90 13.77 0.60
N LEU A 510 51.33 12.72 1.21
CA LEU A 510 52.04 11.88 2.17
C LEU A 510 53.26 11.18 1.53
N THR A 511 53.12 10.68 0.30
CA THR A 511 54.22 10.01 -0.43
C THR A 511 55.34 10.99 -0.79
N LEU A 512 55.01 12.22 -1.18
CA LEU A 512 55.97 13.28 -1.47
C LEU A 512 56.79 13.63 -0.22
N VAL A 513 56.11 13.85 0.91
CA VAL A 513 56.74 14.10 2.22
C VAL A 513 57.63 12.91 2.62
N ALA A 514 57.11 11.68 2.57
CA ALA A 514 57.86 10.49 2.95
C ALA A 514 59.11 10.27 2.06
N THR A 515 59.04 10.56 0.76
CA THR A 515 60.18 10.38 -0.16
C THR A 515 61.31 11.38 0.11
N VAL A 516 60.99 12.58 0.58
CA VAL A 516 62.00 13.58 0.99
C VAL A 516 62.59 13.24 2.37
N PHE A 517 61.76 12.88 3.34
CA PHE A 517 62.21 12.68 4.73
C PHE A 517 62.85 11.31 5.01
N LEU A 518 62.41 10.21 4.38
CA LEU A 518 62.92 8.87 4.69
C LEU A 518 64.44 8.72 4.43
N PRO A 519 65.02 9.22 3.31
CA PRO A 519 66.47 9.22 3.13
C PRO A 519 67.22 10.06 4.18
N ALA A 520 66.68 11.22 4.54
CA ALA A 520 67.27 12.09 5.58
C ALA A 520 67.18 11.46 6.98
N GLN A 521 66.09 10.73 7.28
CA GLN A 521 65.93 9.97 8.52
C GLN A 521 66.87 8.76 8.58
N PHE A 522 67.11 8.09 7.45
CA PHE A 522 68.13 7.04 7.36
C PHE A 522 69.53 7.59 7.59
N LEU A 523 69.89 8.72 6.96
CA LEU A 523 71.20 9.36 7.12
C LEU A 523 71.42 9.89 8.55
N THR A 524 70.44 10.56 9.16
CA THR A 524 70.52 10.96 10.58
C THR A 524 70.61 9.75 11.51
N GLY A 525 69.88 8.66 11.21
CA GLY A 525 69.98 7.40 11.95
C GLY A 525 71.37 6.76 11.89
N LEU A 526 71.98 6.75 10.70
CA LEU A 526 73.32 6.18 10.46
C LEU A 526 74.42 6.94 11.20
N TYR A 527 74.45 8.27 11.10
CA TYR A 527 75.43 9.10 11.83
C TYR A 527 75.07 9.31 13.31
N GLY A 528 73.89 8.89 13.75
CA GLY A 528 73.48 8.81 15.15
C GLY A 528 73.90 7.52 15.86
N MET A 529 74.64 6.62 15.20
CA MET A 529 75.11 5.36 15.79
C MET A 529 76.42 5.57 16.57
N ASN A 530 76.49 5.07 17.81
CA ASN A 530 77.65 5.22 18.69
C ASN A 530 78.83 4.28 18.31
N PHE A 531 79.43 4.47 17.13
CA PHE A 531 80.63 3.76 16.69
C PHE A 531 81.90 4.60 16.86
N VAL A 532 83.00 3.94 17.21
CA VAL A 532 84.30 4.60 17.47
C VAL A 532 85.09 4.88 16.18
N ASN A 533 84.89 4.09 15.13
CA ASN A 533 85.67 4.14 13.89
C ASN A 533 84.80 4.53 12.67
N MET A 534 84.34 5.78 12.66
CA MET A 534 83.70 6.44 11.50
C MET A 534 84.60 7.59 11.05
N PRO A 535 85.38 7.44 9.96
CA PRO A 535 86.33 8.47 9.53
C PRO A 535 85.65 9.81 9.14
N GLU A 536 84.39 9.76 8.72
CA GLU A 536 83.58 10.91 8.32
C GLU A 536 83.35 11.91 9.48
N LEU A 537 83.33 11.42 10.73
CA LEU A 537 83.17 12.25 11.93
C LEU A 537 84.43 13.06 12.28
N GLN A 538 85.59 12.70 11.73
CA GLN A 538 86.87 13.39 11.99
C GLN A 538 87.19 14.48 10.94
N CYS A 539 86.35 14.62 9.91
CA CYS A 539 86.51 15.65 8.88
C CYS A 539 86.03 17.03 9.38
N GLU A 540 86.93 18.02 9.34
CA GLU A 540 86.68 19.41 9.79
C GLU A 540 85.40 20.05 9.21
N ASN A 541 85.08 19.76 7.94
CA ASN A 541 83.88 20.26 7.25
C ASN A 541 82.72 19.23 7.18
N GLY A 542 82.82 18.09 7.88
CA GLY A 542 81.89 16.95 7.75
C GLY A 542 80.42 17.32 7.95
N TYR A 543 80.12 18.19 8.93
CA TYR A 543 78.77 18.68 9.20
C TYR A 543 78.16 19.51 8.05
N MET A 544 78.97 20.34 7.37
CA MET A 544 78.51 21.11 6.20
C MET A 544 78.31 20.20 4.98
N ILE A 545 79.22 19.24 4.78
CA ILE A 545 79.13 18.25 3.69
C ILE A 545 77.84 17.40 3.86
N TRP A 546 77.52 17.00 5.09
CA TRP A 546 76.29 16.26 5.41
C TRP A 546 75.02 17.02 5.00
N TRP A 547 74.89 18.29 5.41
CA TRP A 547 73.77 19.14 5.00
C TRP A 547 73.70 19.34 3.48
N GLY A 548 74.86 19.47 2.81
CA GLY A 548 74.95 19.50 1.36
C GLY A 548 74.33 18.25 0.71
N VAL A 549 74.77 17.05 1.13
CA VAL A 549 74.25 15.77 0.62
C VAL A 549 72.74 15.63 0.84
N VAL A 550 72.24 15.94 2.04
CA VAL A 550 70.80 15.88 2.34
C VAL A 550 70.01 16.87 1.46
N SER A 551 70.51 18.09 1.27
CA SER A 551 69.88 19.08 0.39
C SER A 551 69.92 18.66 -1.08
N THR A 552 70.98 18.01 -1.55
CA THR A 552 71.06 17.47 -2.92
C THR A 552 70.06 16.34 -3.14
N ILE A 553 69.88 15.44 -2.18
CA ILE A 553 68.88 14.35 -2.26
C ILE A 553 67.46 14.92 -2.27
N ALA A 554 67.16 15.90 -1.41
CA ALA A 554 65.86 16.56 -1.36
C ALA A 554 65.53 17.31 -2.66
N THR A 555 66.47 18.12 -3.17
CA THR A 555 66.27 18.86 -4.43
C THR A 555 66.21 17.94 -5.66
N GLY A 556 67.01 16.87 -5.68
CA GLY A 556 67.00 15.86 -6.75
C GLY A 556 65.68 15.08 -6.83
N THR A 557 65.16 14.61 -5.68
CA THR A 557 63.87 13.89 -5.63
C THR A 557 62.70 14.78 -6.02
N LEU A 558 62.64 16.02 -5.52
CA LEU A 558 61.63 17.01 -5.94
C LEU A 558 61.71 17.33 -7.44
N SER A 559 62.92 17.46 -7.99
CA SER A 559 63.13 17.72 -9.42
C SER A 559 62.69 16.55 -10.29
N TYR A 560 62.89 15.31 -9.84
CA TYR A 560 62.42 14.11 -10.53
C TYR A 560 60.89 14.04 -10.60
N PHE A 561 60.18 14.29 -9.49
CA PHE A 561 58.71 14.31 -9.48
C PHE A 561 58.12 15.41 -10.37
N LYS A 562 58.75 16.59 -10.38
CA LYS A 562 58.36 17.73 -11.21
C LYS A 562 58.62 17.48 -12.70
N PHE A 563 59.90 17.33 -13.08
CA PHE A 563 60.27 17.34 -14.51
C PHE A 563 60.06 16.01 -15.22
N TYR A 564 60.23 14.86 -14.54
CA TYR A 564 60.13 13.55 -15.19
C TYR A 564 58.74 12.94 -15.07
N LYS A 565 58.15 12.96 -13.86
CA LYS A 565 56.79 12.41 -13.64
C LYS A 565 55.65 13.39 -13.89
N LYS A 566 55.89 14.71 -13.88
CA LYS A 566 54.85 15.75 -13.94
C LYS A 566 53.76 15.58 -12.87
N TRP A 567 54.17 15.16 -11.67
CA TRP A 567 53.30 15.12 -10.49
C TRP A 567 53.34 16.46 -9.72
N LEU A 568 54.26 17.35 -10.11
CA LEU A 568 54.59 18.68 -9.56
C LEU A 568 54.90 19.65 -10.71
#